data_AF-A7N226-F1
#
_entry.id   AF-A7N226-F1
#
_cell.length_a   1.000
_cell.length_b   1.000
_cell.length_c   1.000
_cell.angle_alpha   90.00
_cell.angle_beta   90.00
_cell.angle_gamma   90.00
#
_symmetry.space_group_name_H-M   'P 1'
#
loop_
_entity.id
_entity.type
_entity.pdbx_description
1 polymer ?
#
loop_
_entity_poly.entity_id
_entity_poly.type
_entity_poly.pdbx_seq_one_letter_code
_entity_poly.pdbx_strand_id
1 'polypeptide(L)' 'METGLIDYTNDIISLAEVNERCEKYIISNYSIGKQLTLERTGTDEQKLIMHAFIDACRAWANSEHPKVHELYEIQP' A
#
# COMPACT_ATOMS: atom_id res chain seq x y z
N MET A 1 -27.23 18.27 -12.85
CA MET A 1 -25.86 17.91 -13.25
C MET A 1 -25.66 16.49 -12.79
N GLU A 2 -25.63 15.55 -13.73
CA GLU A 2 -25.45 14.12 -13.44
C GLU A 2 -24.08 13.93 -12.79
N THR A 3 -24.08 13.39 -11.57
CA THR A 3 -22.88 12.85 -10.93
C THR A 3 -22.50 11.60 -11.69
N GLY A 4 -21.67 11.76 -12.73
CA GLY A 4 -21.02 10.64 -13.39
C GLY A 4 -20.21 9.89 -12.34
N LEU A 5 -20.76 8.77 -11.86
CA LEU A 5 -20.00 7.75 -11.16
C LEU A 5 -18.90 7.31 -12.13
N ILE A 6 -17.68 7.78 -11.88
CA ILE A 6 -16.51 7.31 -12.62
C ILE A 6 -16.38 5.83 -12.29
N ASP A 7 -16.74 5.01 -13.26
CA ASP A 7 -16.65 3.56 -13.20
C ASP A 7 -15.18 3.15 -13.34
N TYR A 8 -14.49 2.98 -12.20
CA TYR A 8 -13.11 2.50 -12.14
C TYR A 8 -12.99 0.97 -12.32
N THR A 9 -14.05 0.28 -12.74
CA THR A 9 -14.09 -1.19 -12.80
C THR A 9 -13.16 -1.78 -13.87
N ASN A 10 -12.52 -0.96 -14.71
CA ASN A 10 -11.73 -1.42 -15.86
C ASN A 10 -10.38 -0.72 -16.07
N ASP A 11 -9.84 0.00 -15.09
CA ASP A 11 -8.48 0.55 -15.22
C ASP A 11 -7.47 -0.59 -15.06
N ILE A 12 -7.10 -1.22 -16.18
CA ILE A 12 -5.89 -2.04 -16.28
C ILE A 12 -4.70 -1.11 -16.05
N ILE A 13 -4.35 -0.93 -14.77
CA ILE A 13 -3.14 -0.22 -14.37
C ILE A 13 -1.92 -1.05 -14.76
N SER A 14 -0.91 -0.39 -15.30
CA SER A 14 0.34 -1.08 -15.64
C SER A 14 1.02 -1.60 -14.37
N LEU A 15 1.77 -2.69 -14.48
CA LEU A 15 2.57 -3.21 -13.35
C LEU A 15 3.50 -2.13 -12.76
N ALA A 16 4.04 -1.25 -13.61
CA ALA A 16 4.86 -0.12 -13.15
C ALA A 16 4.07 0.84 -12.25
N GLU A 17 2.83 1.17 -12.63
CA GLU A 17 1.96 2.03 -11.85
C GLU A 17 1.49 1.37 -10.55
N VAL A 18 1.18 0.07 -10.58
CA VAL A 18 0.87 -0.73 -9.37
C VAL A 18 2.01 -0.61 -8.36
N ASN A 19 3.24 -0.89 -8.81
CA ASN A 19 4.42 -0.88 -7.95
C ASN A 19 4.71 0.53 -7.41
N GLU A 20 4.64 1.56 -8.27
CA GLU A 20 4.85 2.94 -7.85
C GLU A 20 3.82 3.38 -6.78
N ARG A 21 2.55 3.01 -6.94
CA ARG A 21 1.50 3.30 -5.96
C ARG A 21 1.73 2.58 -4.64
N CYS A 22 2.06 1.29 -4.70
CA CYS A 22 2.40 0.50 -3.51
C CYS A 22 3.56 1.15 -2.73
N GLU A 23 4.65 1.49 -3.42
CA GLU A 23 5.82 2.11 -2.80
C GLU A 23 5.49 3.47 -2.19
N LYS A 24 4.78 4.34 -2.92
CA LYS A 24 4.34 5.64 -2.39
C LYS A 24 3.48 5.48 -1.15
N TYR A 25 2.56 4.52 -1.14
CA TYR A 25 1.66 4.30 -0.01
C TYR A 25 2.42 3.79 1.22
N ILE A 26 3.33 2.83 1.03
CA ILE A 26 4.25 2.37 2.08
C ILE A 26 5.05 3.54 2.65
N ILE A 27 5.68 4.35 1.81
CA ILE A 27 6.52 5.48 2.24
C ILE A 27 5.71 6.56 2.96
N SER A 28 4.46 6.78 2.55
CA SER A 28 3.59 7.78 3.19
C SER A 28 3.21 7.44 4.64
N ASN A 29 3.09 6.15 4.96
CA ASN A 29 2.75 5.66 6.31
C ASN A 29 4.00 5.30 7.13
N TYR A 30 5.01 4.73 6.46
CA TYR A 30 6.30 4.33 7.01
C TYR A 30 7.42 4.83 6.12
N SER A 31 7.86 6.08 6.34
CA SER A 31 9.05 6.60 5.67
C SER A 31 10.27 5.73 5.98
N ILE A 32 11.27 5.73 5.10
CA ILE A 32 12.49 4.91 5.28
C ILE A 32 13.16 5.18 6.65
N GLY A 33 13.22 6.43 7.09
CA GLY A 33 13.76 6.78 8.41
C GLY A 33 12.94 6.19 9.57
N LYS A 34 11.61 6.17 9.45
CA LYS A 34 10.71 5.54 10.44
C LYS A 34 10.91 4.03 10.46
N GLN A 35 11.01 3.38 9.30
CA GLN A 35 11.28 1.94 9.21
C GLN A 35 12.60 1.58 9.90
N LEU A 36 13.70 2.25 9.55
CA LEU A 36 15.02 2.03 10.16
C LEU A 36 15.03 2.27 11.67
N THR A 37 14.24 3.24 12.14
CA THR A 37 14.10 3.52 13.58
C THR A 37 13.36 2.40 14.29
N LEU A 38 12.26 1.92 13.72
CA LEU A 38 11.50 0.78 14.26
C LEU A 38 12.34 -0.51 14.27
N GLU A 39 13.12 -0.77 13.22
CA GLU A 39 14.05 -1.89 13.20
C GLU A 39 15.07 -1.83 14.35
N ARG A 40 15.65 -0.65 14.56
CA ARG A 40 16.73 -0.47 15.53
C ARG A 40 16.26 -0.45 16.99
N THR A 41 15.12 0.18 17.27
CA THR A 41 14.68 0.48 18.65
C THR A 41 13.21 0.20 18.92
N GLY A 42 12.43 -0.20 17.91
CA GLY A 42 11.03 -0.55 18.09
C GLY A 42 10.86 -1.83 18.89
N THR A 43 9.71 -1.93 19.56
CA THR A 43 9.26 -3.18 20.19
C THR A 43 8.92 -4.22 19.12
N ASP A 44 8.92 -5.50 19.50
CA ASP A 44 8.57 -6.58 18.58
C ASP A 44 7.15 -6.39 17.98
N GLU A 45 6.21 -5.89 18.79
CA GLU A 45 4.85 -5.57 18.34
C GLU A 45 4.85 -4.46 17.27
N GLN A 46 5.61 -3.38 17.47
CA GLN A 46 5.69 -2.29 16.50
C GLN A 46 6.33 -2.72 15.17
N LYS A 47 7.36 -3.59 15.24
CA LYS A 47 7.97 -4.19 14.05
C LYS A 47 6.99 -5.09 13.33
N LEU A 48 6.28 -5.93 14.06
CA LEU A 48 5.27 -6.84 13.52
C LEU A 48 4.17 -6.06 12.77
N ILE A 49 3.63 -5.00 13.38
CA ILE A 49 2.62 -4.15 12.76
C ILE A 49 3.15 -3.51 11.46
N MET A 50 4.36 -2.93 11.50
CA MET A 50 4.99 -2.34 10.32
C MET A 50 5.17 -3.37 9.19
N HIS A 51 5.70 -4.56 9.51
CA HIS A 51 5.90 -5.60 8.51
C HIS A 51 4.58 -6.10 7.93
N ALA A 52 3.58 -6.35 8.78
CA ALA A 52 2.25 -6.78 8.35
C ALA A 52 1.63 -5.78 7.36
N PHE A 53 1.74 -4.48 7.64
CA PHE A 53 1.28 -3.44 6.73
C PHE A 53 2.02 -3.44 5.39
N ILE A 54 3.36 -3.47 5.42
CA ILE A 54 4.19 -3.49 4.20
C ILE A 54 3.91 -4.74 3.36
N ASP A 55 3.78 -5.89 4.00
CA ASP A 55 3.52 -7.17 3.33
C ASP A 55 2.12 -7.19 2.73
N ALA A 56 1.11 -6.64 3.40
CA ALA A 56 -0.23 -6.48 2.83
C ALA A 56 -0.21 -5.58 1.58
N CYS A 57 0.50 -4.45 1.62
CA CYS A 57 0.64 -3.57 0.44
C CYS A 57 1.32 -4.30 -0.74
N ARG A 58 2.35 -5.10 -0.45
CA ARG A 58 3.04 -5.90 -1.46
C ARG A 58 2.19 -7.05 -1.98
N ALA A 59 1.37 -7.67 -1.13
CA ALA A 59 0.43 -8.71 -1.55
C ALA A 59 -0.62 -8.15 -2.51
N TRP A 60 -1.13 -6.95 -2.24
CA TRP A 60 -2.00 -6.22 -3.18
C TRP A 60 -1.31 -6.01 -4.53
N ALA A 61 -0.07 -5.48 -4.53
CA ALA A 61 0.66 -5.20 -5.76
C ALA A 61 0.95 -6.45 -6.62
N ASN A 62 1.07 -7.62 -5.98
CA ASN A 62 1.33 -8.90 -6.65
C ASN A 62 0.05 -9.69 -6.99
N SER A 63 -1.14 -9.13 -6.72
CA SER A 63 -2.39 -9.79 -7.09
C SER A 63 -2.58 -9.81 -8.62
N GLU A 64 -3.42 -10.72 -9.11
CA GLU A 64 -3.67 -10.88 -10.55
C GLU A 64 -4.38 -9.66 -11.17
N HIS A 65 -5.24 -9.01 -10.38
CA HIS A 65 -6.04 -7.86 -10.77
C HIS A 65 -6.12 -6.82 -9.65
N PRO A 66 -5.03 -6.10 -9.33
CA PRO A 66 -5.00 -5.14 -8.24
C PRO A 66 -5.95 -3.98 -8.51
N LYS A 67 -6.92 -3.77 -7.63
CA LYS A 67 -7.79 -2.59 -7.73
C LYS A 67 -7.28 -1.48 -6.83
N VAL A 68 -7.23 -0.27 -7.36
CA VAL A 68 -6.63 0.88 -6.65
C VAL A 68 -7.29 1.15 -5.29
N HIS A 69 -8.60 0.98 -5.17
CA HIS A 69 -9.28 1.22 -3.89
C HIS A 69 -8.88 0.21 -2.80
N GLU A 70 -8.59 -1.03 -3.15
CA GLU A 70 -8.19 -2.09 -2.21
C GLU A 70 -6.86 -1.75 -1.51
N LEU A 71 -5.96 -1.01 -2.18
CA LEU A 71 -4.72 -0.54 -1.55
C LEU A 71 -5.01 0.36 -0.34
N TYR A 72 -6.00 1.25 -0.46
CA TYR A 72 -6.32 2.23 0.58
C TYR A 72 -7.16 1.65 1.73
N GLU A 73 -7.68 0.43 1.57
CA GLU A 73 -8.31 -0.33 2.64
C GLU A 73 -7.27 -0.96 3.59
N ILE A 74 -6.02 -1.11 3.16
CA ILE A 74 -4.91 -1.63 3.98
C ILE A 74 -4.48 -0.53 4.96
N GLN A 75 -4.79 -0.71 6.24
CA GLN A 75 -4.43 0.23 7.30
C GLN A 75 -3.18 -0.23 8.07
N PRO A 76 -2.31 0.69 8.49
CA PRO A 76 -1.16 0.41 9.34
C PRO A 76 -1.53 0.15 10.80
#